data_AF-A0A7R7WA87-F1
#
_entry.id   AF-A0A7R7WA87-F1
#
_cell.length_a   1.000
_cell.length_b   1.000
_cell.length_c   1.000
_cell.angle_alpha   90.00
_cell.angle_beta   90.00
_cell.angle_gamma   90.00
#
_symmetry.space_group_name_H-M   'P 1'
#
loop_
_entity.id
_entity.type
_entity.pdbx_description
1 polymer ?
#
loop_
_entity_poly.entity_id
_entity_poly.type
_entity_poly.pdbx_seq_one_letter_code
_entity_poly.pdbx_strand_id
1 'polypeptide(L)'
;MDDKKGDPENPTSTVHHLESPTSNDKQDPEVARDWTRDLTESKNVTTSTRLKNPLSGLTRDELFQDVESFARDKGLEHIMDELKRGSLVAQDPKGFESLDELSEGDKELLRREKTHRWSQPFMMYFMTILCAGSAIVQGMDQTAVNGAQEFYFAEFNLTNRWQQGLLNGAPYLCSALIGCWTTAPLNRWFGRRGCIFISCFISFASSFWMAAAHTWWNLLLARFLLGFAVGAKSTTTPVYGAECSPAIIRGALVMMWQMWTAFGIMLGYIASVAFMDVTHPTIPGFNWRLMLGSTAIPPFFVCMQVYFCPESPRWYMMRNRYQDAYKALCKLRPSSFQAARDLYYIHTALQVEEQLREGKQLWREMFTIPRNRRAAQSSFFVMFMQQFCGVNAIMYYSSSMFADAGFDRRMALVTSLGCGITNWIFALPAVYTIDTFGRRNLLLTTFPLMSLFLLFTGFSFYIPDQTSRTACVATGIYLFMIVYSPGEGPVPFTYSAEAFVSQCVSNCEKGSY
;
A
#
# COMPACT_ATOMS: atom_id res chain seq x y z
N MET A 1 -68.54 -3.00 50.69
CA MET A 1 -69.36 -4.15 50.30
C MET A 1 -68.59 -4.98 49.28
N ASP A 2 -67.73 -5.92 49.64
CA ASP A 2 -67.11 -6.35 50.91
C ASP A 2 -66.03 -7.34 50.44
N ASP A 3 -64.75 -7.10 50.78
CA ASP A 3 -64.02 -7.81 51.87
C ASP A 3 -63.74 -9.29 51.49
N LYS A 4 -62.53 -9.87 51.57
CA LYS A 4 -61.49 -9.80 52.61
C LYS A 4 -60.27 -10.64 52.13
N LYS A 5 -59.04 -10.12 52.19
CA LYS A 5 -57.99 -10.27 53.23
C LYS A 5 -57.14 -11.56 53.19
N GLY A 6 -55.82 -11.35 53.24
CA GLY A 6 -54.83 -12.33 53.69
C GLY A 6 -53.37 -11.94 53.40
N ASP A 7 -52.84 -10.91 54.08
CA ASP A 7 -51.41 -10.84 54.48
C ASP A 7 -51.22 -11.72 55.75
N PRO A 8 -50.03 -12.10 56.26
CA PRO A 8 -48.67 -11.57 56.01
C PRO A 8 -47.51 -12.63 56.03
N GLU A 9 -46.26 -12.13 55.95
CA GLU A 9 -45.03 -12.66 56.61
C GLU A 9 -44.24 -13.89 56.07
N ASN A 10 -42.96 -13.62 55.74
CA ASN A 10 -41.74 -14.44 55.99
C ASN A 10 -41.59 -15.81 55.27
N PRO A 11 -40.45 -16.53 55.32
CA PRO A 11 -39.02 -16.17 55.47
C PRO A 11 -38.10 -16.99 54.50
N THR A 12 -36.78 -16.80 54.60
CA THR A 12 -35.72 -17.83 54.41
C THR A 12 -35.77 -18.87 53.27
N SER A 13 -34.80 -18.74 52.36
CA SER A 13 -33.82 -19.77 51.96
C SER A 13 -34.21 -21.27 51.94
N THR A 14 -34.15 -21.83 50.74
CA THR A 14 -33.63 -23.17 50.41
C THR A 14 -32.54 -22.92 49.35
N VAL A 15 -31.21 -23.11 49.49
CA VAL A 15 -30.38 -24.08 50.25
C VAL A 15 -30.83 -25.51 49.94
N HIS A 16 -30.02 -26.43 49.43
CA HIS A 16 -28.63 -26.51 48.97
C HIS A 16 -28.57 -27.83 48.15
N HIS A 17 -27.55 -28.12 47.35
CA HIS A 17 -26.34 -28.88 47.74
C HIS A 17 -25.85 -29.52 46.42
N LEU A 18 -24.61 -29.84 46.11
CA LEU A 18 -23.24 -29.81 46.66
C LEU A 18 -22.40 -30.17 45.40
N GLU A 19 -21.13 -29.82 45.21
CA GLU A 19 -20.03 -29.94 46.16
C GLU A 19 -18.77 -29.25 45.61
N SER A 20 -18.10 -28.54 46.52
CA SER A 20 -16.80 -27.85 46.49
C SER A 20 -15.62 -28.88 46.54
N PRO A 21 -14.29 -28.52 46.57
CA PRO A 21 -13.69 -27.49 47.44
C PRO A 21 -12.49 -26.64 46.93
N THR A 22 -12.59 -25.34 47.25
CA THR A 22 -11.59 -24.42 47.86
C THR A 22 -10.10 -24.80 47.97
N SER A 23 -9.22 -23.85 47.63
CA SER A 23 -8.37 -23.14 48.62
C SER A 23 -7.66 -21.90 48.05
N ASN A 24 -7.82 -20.78 48.75
CA ASN A 24 -6.99 -19.56 48.86
C ASN A 24 -5.71 -19.44 48.01
N ASP A 25 -5.58 -18.33 47.28
CA ASP A 25 -4.55 -17.36 47.68
C ASP A 25 -4.92 -15.93 47.27
N LYS A 26 -4.82 -15.02 48.23
CA LYS A 26 -4.84 -13.57 48.00
C LYS A 26 -3.48 -13.22 47.39
N GLN A 27 -3.45 -12.69 46.17
CA GLN A 27 -2.26 -12.05 45.63
C GLN A 27 -2.50 -10.54 45.48
N ASP A 28 -1.56 -9.81 46.06
CA ASP A 28 -1.64 -8.43 46.50
C ASP A 28 -1.81 -7.40 45.36
N PRO A 29 -2.63 -6.34 45.58
CA PRO A 29 -2.62 -5.15 44.73
C PRO A 29 -1.33 -4.31 44.86
N GLU A 30 -0.36 -4.75 45.67
CA GLU A 30 0.99 -4.15 45.74
C GLU A 30 1.87 -4.53 44.54
N VAL A 31 1.74 -5.74 43.97
CA VAL A 31 2.58 -6.17 42.83
C VAL A 31 2.28 -5.32 41.59
N ALA A 32 1.02 -4.94 41.35
CA ALA A 32 0.65 -4.06 40.24
C ALA A 32 1.10 -2.59 40.46
N ARG A 33 1.27 -2.17 41.72
CA ARG A 33 1.74 -0.82 42.07
C ARG A 33 3.26 -0.71 42.06
N ASP A 34 3.99 -1.79 42.31
CA ASP A 34 5.46 -1.80 42.30
C ASP A 34 6.05 -1.60 40.89
N TRP A 35 5.43 -2.17 39.85
CA TRP A 35 5.76 -1.87 38.44
C TRP A 35 5.57 -0.39 38.08
N THR A 36 4.67 0.30 38.79
CA THR A 36 4.39 1.72 38.52
C THR A 36 5.46 2.64 39.13
N ARG A 37 6.19 2.18 40.16
CA ARG A 37 7.27 2.96 40.80
C ARG A 37 8.63 2.73 40.11
N ASP A 38 8.96 1.50 39.75
CA ASP A 38 10.26 1.20 39.11
C ASP A 38 10.36 1.69 37.65
N LEU A 39 9.23 1.87 36.96
CA LEU A 39 9.20 2.47 35.61
C LEU A 39 9.34 4.00 35.62
N THR A 40 9.19 4.66 36.78
CA THR A 40 9.38 6.11 36.94
C THR A 40 10.83 6.51 37.21
N GLU A 41 11.72 5.57 37.54
CA GLU A 41 13.11 5.87 37.92
C GLU A 41 14.18 5.62 36.84
N SER A 42 13.81 5.10 35.66
CA SER A 42 14.72 5.10 34.50
C SER A 42 14.75 6.48 33.83
N LYS A 43 15.53 7.37 34.44
CA LYS A 43 15.84 8.70 33.92
C LYS A 43 16.49 8.62 32.53
N ASN A 44 15.95 9.42 31.61
CA ASN A 44 16.56 9.91 30.37
C ASN A 44 16.43 9.10 29.08
N VAL A 45 15.34 8.35 28.87
CA VAL A 45 14.96 7.92 27.51
C VAL A 45 13.64 8.58 27.13
N THR A 46 13.70 9.62 26.30
CA THR A 46 12.51 10.28 25.73
C THR A 46 11.58 9.24 25.10
N THR A 47 10.26 9.39 25.27
CA THR A 47 9.23 8.53 24.66
C THR A 47 9.40 8.39 23.13
N SER A 48 10.03 9.38 22.46
CA SER A 48 10.40 9.31 21.04
C SER A 48 11.56 8.35 20.74
N THR A 49 12.46 8.12 21.68
CA THR A 49 13.55 7.12 21.58
C THR A 49 12.99 5.71 21.71
N ARG A 50 12.05 5.46 22.63
CA ARG A 50 11.29 4.20 22.72
C ARG A 50 10.42 3.92 21.47
N LEU A 51 9.95 4.93 20.75
CA LEU A 51 9.23 4.71 19.47
C LEU A 51 10.16 4.43 18.28
N LYS A 52 11.38 4.98 18.27
CA LYS A 52 12.41 4.67 17.25
C LYS A 52 13.03 3.29 17.49
N ASN A 53 13.24 2.94 18.75
CA ASN A 53 13.63 1.61 19.16
C ASN A 53 12.99 1.28 20.53
N PRO A 54 11.95 0.43 20.57
CA PRO A 54 11.25 0.08 21.81
C PRO A 54 12.14 -0.61 22.84
N LEU A 55 13.27 -1.16 22.38
CA LEU A 55 14.25 -1.87 23.20
C LEU A 55 15.33 -0.94 23.77
N SER A 56 15.34 0.34 23.40
CA SER A 56 16.35 1.29 23.87
C SER A 56 16.15 1.65 25.35
N GLY A 57 17.19 1.45 26.15
CA GLY A 57 17.20 1.80 27.58
C GLY A 57 16.88 0.65 28.55
N LEU A 58 16.60 -0.56 28.07
CA LEU A 58 16.52 -1.77 28.90
C LEU A 58 17.92 -2.29 29.23
N THR A 59 18.13 -2.73 30.45
CA THR A 59 19.36 -3.47 30.80
C THR A 59 19.37 -4.84 30.11
N ARG A 60 20.55 -5.44 29.97
CA ARG A 60 20.70 -6.74 29.28
C ARG A 60 19.88 -7.84 29.96
N ASP A 61 19.85 -7.85 31.29
CA ASP A 61 19.12 -8.85 32.07
C ASP A 61 17.60 -8.68 31.94
N GLU A 62 17.11 -7.44 31.97
CA GLU A 62 15.69 -7.13 31.72
C GLU A 62 15.27 -7.55 30.31
N LEU A 63 16.11 -7.29 29.30
CA LEU A 63 15.84 -7.66 27.91
C LEU A 63 15.75 -9.18 27.76
N PHE A 64 16.66 -9.94 28.39
CA PHE A 64 16.62 -11.40 28.32
C PHE A 64 15.43 -11.98 29.08
N GLN A 65 15.04 -11.41 30.22
CA GLN A 65 13.84 -11.82 30.93
C GLN A 65 12.57 -11.56 30.10
N ASP A 66 12.48 -10.42 29.42
CA ASP A 66 11.37 -10.09 28.53
C ASP A 66 11.31 -11.00 27.30
N VAL A 67 12.46 -11.32 26.71
CA VAL A 67 12.54 -12.29 25.60
C VAL A 67 12.13 -13.69 26.05
N GLU A 68 12.53 -14.11 27.26
CA GLU A 68 12.16 -15.41 27.81
C GLU A 68 10.67 -15.51 28.12
N SER A 69 10.06 -14.47 28.70
CA SER A 69 8.62 -14.43 28.94
C SER A 69 7.86 -14.46 27.61
N PHE A 70 8.28 -13.64 26.65
CA PHE A 70 7.71 -13.63 25.29
C PHE A 70 7.79 -15.01 24.61
N ALA A 71 8.95 -15.66 24.67
CA ALA A 71 9.15 -16.95 24.02
C ALA A 71 8.32 -18.06 24.69
N ARG A 72 8.14 -18.04 26.01
CA ARG A 72 7.24 -18.95 26.73
C ARG A 72 5.78 -18.68 26.39
N ASP A 73 5.34 -17.44 26.49
CA ASP A 73 3.95 -17.02 26.25
C ASP A 73 3.47 -17.32 24.82
N LYS A 74 4.37 -17.24 23.84
CA LYS A 74 4.05 -17.42 22.42
C LYS A 74 4.51 -18.77 21.84
N GLY A 75 5.05 -19.67 22.67
CA GLY A 75 5.46 -21.02 22.26
C GLY A 75 6.61 -21.02 21.24
N LEU A 76 7.61 -20.17 21.46
CA LEU A 76 8.82 -19.99 20.63
C LEU A 76 10.11 -20.47 21.32
N GLU A 77 10.01 -21.32 22.34
CA GLU A 77 11.16 -21.80 23.12
C GLU A 77 12.27 -22.46 22.27
N HIS A 78 11.88 -23.12 21.17
CA HIS A 78 12.81 -23.74 20.21
C HIS A 78 13.80 -22.76 19.55
N ILE A 79 13.53 -21.45 19.57
CA ILE A 79 14.40 -20.39 19.01
C ILE A 79 14.87 -19.39 20.07
N MET A 80 14.80 -19.76 21.36
CA MET A 80 15.14 -18.89 22.48
C MET A 80 16.52 -18.24 22.34
N ASP A 81 17.52 -19.03 21.95
CA ASP A 81 18.90 -18.57 21.81
C ASP A 81 19.06 -17.55 20.66
N GLU A 82 18.38 -17.79 19.54
CA GLU A 82 18.35 -16.85 18.41
C GLU A 82 17.60 -15.56 18.78
N LEU A 83 16.51 -15.66 19.56
CA LEU A 83 15.74 -14.50 20.03
C LEU A 83 16.56 -13.63 20.99
N LYS A 84 17.29 -14.23 21.93
CA LYS A 84 18.17 -13.50 22.86
C LYS A 84 19.26 -12.74 22.10
N ARG A 85 20.02 -13.42 21.24
CA ARG A 85 21.03 -12.78 20.38
C ARG A 85 20.41 -11.72 19.47
N GLY A 86 19.23 -12.00 18.91
CA GLY A 86 18.52 -11.10 18.01
C GLY A 86 18.03 -9.84 18.69
N SER A 87 17.56 -9.95 19.94
CA SER A 87 17.09 -8.82 20.75
C SER A 87 18.19 -7.80 21.03
N LEU A 88 19.43 -8.25 21.28
CA LEU A 88 20.59 -7.38 21.48
C LEU A 88 20.92 -6.57 20.22
N VAL A 89 20.86 -7.20 19.05
CA VAL A 89 21.06 -6.51 17.77
C VAL A 89 19.91 -5.56 17.46
N ALA A 90 18.68 -5.93 17.83
CA ALA A 90 17.53 -5.05 17.68
C ALA A 90 17.64 -3.84 18.62
N GLN A 91 18.21 -3.99 19.82
CA GLN A 91 18.47 -2.92 20.79
C GLN A 91 19.55 -1.93 20.32
N ASP A 92 20.69 -2.42 19.81
CA ASP A 92 21.72 -1.56 19.20
C ASP A 92 22.13 -2.03 17.79
N PRO A 93 21.42 -1.57 16.74
CA PRO A 93 21.75 -1.90 15.35
C PRO A 93 23.10 -1.34 14.85
N LYS A 94 23.74 -0.43 15.60
CA LYS A 94 25.02 0.20 15.25
C LYS A 94 26.20 -0.42 15.99
N GLY A 95 26.00 -0.85 17.24
CA GLY A 95 26.99 -1.50 18.10
C GLY A 95 27.11 -3.02 17.93
N PHE A 96 26.55 -3.61 16.86
CA PHE A 96 26.54 -5.07 16.69
C PHE A 96 27.95 -5.72 16.60
N GLU A 97 29.00 -4.96 16.28
CA GLU A 97 30.38 -5.47 16.20
C GLU A 97 31.03 -5.68 17.58
N SER A 98 30.59 -4.93 18.61
CA SER A 98 31.11 -5.01 19.98
C SER A 98 30.37 -6.01 20.87
N LEU A 99 29.43 -6.78 20.32
CA LEU A 99 28.68 -7.78 21.05
C LEU A 99 29.40 -9.14 20.98
N ASP A 100 29.88 -9.62 22.13
CA ASP A 100 30.61 -10.89 22.25
C ASP A 100 29.70 -12.12 22.11
N GLU A 101 28.38 -11.97 22.30
CA GLU A 101 27.40 -13.05 22.21
C GLU A 101 27.05 -13.43 20.76
N LEU A 102 27.49 -12.65 19.77
CA LEU A 102 27.31 -12.95 18.35
C LEU A 102 28.50 -13.74 17.81
N SER A 103 28.20 -14.85 17.13
CA SER A 103 29.20 -15.56 16.34
C SER A 103 29.74 -14.66 15.22
N GLU A 104 31.00 -14.84 14.82
CA GLU A 104 31.56 -14.15 13.64
C GLU A 104 30.72 -14.39 12.37
N GLY A 105 30.06 -15.56 12.27
CA GLY A 105 29.09 -15.83 11.19
C GLY A 105 27.86 -14.91 11.23
N ASP A 106 27.34 -14.60 12.42
CA ASP A 106 26.19 -13.70 12.60
C ASP A 106 26.59 -12.25 12.32
N LYS A 107 27.79 -11.84 12.77
CA LYS A 107 28.35 -10.50 12.47
C LYS A 107 28.56 -10.32 10.98
N GLU A 108 29.06 -11.33 10.26
CA GLU A 108 29.22 -11.28 8.81
C GLU A 108 27.87 -11.16 8.09
N LEU A 109 26.83 -11.87 8.55
CA LEU A 109 25.47 -11.73 8.00
C LEU A 109 24.92 -10.30 8.16
N LEU A 110 25.18 -9.65 9.30
CA LEU A 110 24.77 -8.26 9.56
C LEU A 110 25.60 -7.25 8.75
N ARG A 111 26.91 -7.49 8.57
CA ARG A 111 27.76 -6.70 7.66
C ARG A 111 27.24 -6.80 6.23
N ARG A 112 26.96 -8.02 5.78
CA ARG A 112 26.43 -8.30 4.44
C ARG A 112 25.07 -7.65 4.19
N GLU A 113 24.22 -7.54 5.21
CA GLU A 113 22.94 -6.82 5.13
C GLU A 113 23.14 -5.32 4.82
N LYS A 114 24.22 -4.69 5.33
CA LYS A 114 24.55 -3.28 5.06
C LYS A 114 25.32 -3.09 3.76
N THR A 115 26.29 -3.97 3.44
CA THR A 115 27.14 -3.86 2.25
C THR A 115 26.42 -4.31 0.97
N HIS A 116 25.63 -5.39 1.04
CA HIS A 116 24.87 -5.96 -0.08
C HIS A 116 23.36 -5.84 0.13
N ARG A 117 22.85 -4.60 0.16
CA ARG A 117 21.43 -4.27 0.42
C ARG A 117 20.43 -5.05 -0.47
N TRP A 118 20.83 -5.35 -1.70
CA TRP A 118 20.02 -6.08 -2.69
C TRP A 118 20.19 -7.62 -2.63
N SER A 119 21.10 -8.17 -1.83
CA SER A 119 21.24 -9.63 -1.71
C SER A 119 20.12 -10.18 -0.80
N GLN A 120 18.99 -10.52 -1.41
CA GLN A 120 17.79 -11.04 -0.73
C GLN A 120 17.44 -12.45 -1.20
N PRO A 121 16.74 -13.26 -0.39
CA PRO A 121 16.26 -14.58 -0.80
C PRO A 121 15.35 -14.53 -2.04
N PHE A 122 15.29 -15.63 -2.80
CA PHE A 122 14.40 -15.74 -3.97
C PHE A 122 12.95 -15.39 -3.65
N MET A 123 12.45 -15.78 -2.47
CA MET A 123 11.07 -15.49 -2.05
C MET A 123 10.79 -13.97 -1.95
N MET A 124 11.78 -13.16 -1.58
CA MET A 124 11.64 -11.69 -1.53
C MET A 124 11.57 -11.07 -2.92
N TYR A 125 12.36 -11.58 -3.85
CA TYR A 125 12.26 -11.20 -5.26
C TYR A 125 10.91 -11.63 -5.85
N PHE A 126 10.47 -12.84 -5.54
CA PHE A 126 9.17 -13.37 -5.95
C PHE A 126 8.01 -12.52 -5.41
N MET A 127 8.06 -12.12 -4.14
CA MET A 127 7.15 -11.15 -3.52
C MET A 127 7.17 -9.79 -4.23
N THR A 128 8.36 -9.29 -4.55
CA THR A 128 8.54 -8.00 -5.22
C THR A 128 7.93 -8.02 -6.62
N ILE A 129 8.11 -9.12 -7.37
CA ILE A 129 7.48 -9.34 -8.68
C ILE A 129 5.96 -9.36 -8.55
N LEU A 130 5.41 -9.94 -7.48
CA LEU A 130 3.97 -9.91 -7.22
C LEU A 130 3.44 -8.49 -6.97
N CYS A 131 4.18 -7.71 -6.17
CA CYS A 131 3.85 -6.30 -5.94
C CYS A 131 3.94 -5.48 -7.24
N ALA A 132 4.98 -5.73 -8.04
CA ALA A 132 5.15 -5.13 -9.35
C ALA A 132 4.00 -5.48 -10.31
N GLY A 133 3.63 -6.77 -10.40
CA GLY A 133 2.52 -7.24 -11.23
C GLY A 133 1.20 -6.56 -10.85
N SER A 134 0.95 -6.38 -9.55
CA SER A 134 -0.24 -5.64 -9.08
C SER A 134 -0.24 -4.18 -9.54
N ALA A 135 0.90 -3.50 -9.54
CA ALA A 135 1.06 -2.14 -10.05
C ALA A 135 0.88 -2.08 -11.58
N ILE A 136 1.44 -3.05 -12.31
CA ILE A 136 1.32 -3.17 -13.77
C ILE A 136 -0.15 -3.26 -14.19
N VAL A 137 -0.93 -4.11 -13.52
CA VAL A 137 -2.38 -4.24 -13.77
C VAL A 137 -3.07 -2.87 -13.66
N GLN A 138 -2.74 -2.08 -12.62
CA GLN A 138 -3.35 -0.76 -12.43
C GLN A 138 -3.04 0.20 -13.58
N GLY A 139 -1.78 0.25 -14.03
CA GLY A 139 -1.39 1.11 -15.14
C GLY A 139 -1.99 0.66 -16.48
N MET A 140 -2.04 -0.64 -16.72
CA MET A 140 -2.57 -1.20 -17.97
C MET A 140 -4.07 -0.97 -18.11
N ASP A 141 -4.84 -1.11 -17.02
CA ASP A 141 -6.28 -0.84 -17.01
C ASP A 141 -6.59 0.64 -17.32
N GLN A 142 -5.71 1.57 -16.96
CA GLN A 142 -5.88 2.99 -17.27
C GLN A 142 -5.77 3.27 -18.78
N THR A 143 -4.70 2.79 -19.41
CA THR A 143 -4.39 3.13 -20.81
C THR A 143 -5.04 2.22 -21.84
N ALA A 144 -5.44 0.99 -21.48
CA ALA A 144 -6.24 0.16 -22.40
C ALA A 144 -7.59 0.83 -22.72
N VAL A 145 -8.14 1.58 -21.77
CA VAL A 145 -9.39 2.33 -21.95
C VAL A 145 -9.19 3.51 -22.89
N ASN A 146 -8.02 4.16 -22.83
CA ASN A 146 -7.67 5.25 -23.72
C ASN A 146 -7.74 4.85 -25.20
N GLY A 147 -7.21 3.68 -25.57
CA GLY A 147 -7.31 3.16 -26.93
C GLY A 147 -8.70 2.62 -27.27
N ALA A 148 -9.33 1.92 -26.33
CA ALA A 148 -10.63 1.30 -26.54
C ALA A 148 -11.76 2.32 -26.74
N GLN A 149 -11.73 3.47 -26.06
CA GLN A 149 -12.82 4.46 -26.08
C GLN A 149 -13.06 5.08 -27.45
N GLU A 150 -12.01 5.22 -28.25
CA GLU A 150 -12.08 5.68 -29.65
C GLU A 150 -12.92 4.75 -30.54
N PHE A 151 -13.14 3.50 -30.13
CA PHE A 151 -13.98 2.54 -30.85
C PHE A 151 -15.35 2.38 -30.19
N TYR A 152 -15.40 2.16 -28.87
CA TYR A 152 -16.67 1.78 -28.23
C TYR A 152 -17.64 2.94 -28.06
N PHE A 153 -17.19 4.21 -28.07
CA PHE A 153 -18.12 5.35 -28.09
C PHE A 153 -18.94 5.40 -29.38
N ALA A 154 -18.31 5.06 -30.52
CA ALA A 154 -18.99 4.96 -31.80
C ALA A 154 -19.93 3.74 -31.84
N GLU A 155 -19.47 2.58 -31.36
CA GLU A 155 -20.27 1.34 -31.32
C GLU A 155 -21.56 1.49 -30.50
N PHE A 156 -21.49 2.11 -29.33
CA PHE A 156 -22.65 2.29 -28.45
C PHE A 156 -23.45 3.57 -28.74
N ASN A 157 -23.11 4.33 -29.79
CA ASN A 157 -23.72 5.61 -30.13
C ASN A 157 -23.79 6.60 -28.94
N LEU A 158 -22.73 6.64 -28.12
CA LEU A 158 -22.65 7.49 -26.93
C LEU A 158 -22.24 8.91 -27.32
N THR A 159 -23.21 9.77 -27.63
CA THR A 159 -22.97 11.19 -27.97
C THR A 159 -22.92 12.12 -26.76
N ASN A 160 -23.44 11.69 -25.61
CA ASN A 160 -23.52 12.52 -24.41
C ASN A 160 -22.20 12.49 -23.61
N ARG A 161 -21.54 13.66 -23.49
CA ARG A 161 -20.26 13.83 -22.77
C ARG A 161 -20.34 13.39 -21.30
N TRP A 162 -21.49 13.59 -20.64
CA TRP A 162 -21.67 13.16 -19.25
C TRP A 162 -21.64 11.63 -19.10
N GLN A 163 -22.18 10.91 -20.09
CA GLN A 163 -22.16 9.44 -20.09
C GLN A 163 -20.76 8.90 -20.38
N GLN A 164 -20.04 9.51 -21.33
CA GLN A 164 -18.64 9.17 -21.62
C GLN A 164 -17.74 9.36 -20.38
N GLY A 165 -17.87 10.51 -19.72
CA GLY A 165 -17.14 10.81 -18.48
C GLY A 165 -17.48 9.86 -17.35
N LEU A 166 -18.77 9.52 -17.16
CA LEU A 166 -19.21 8.56 -16.16
C LEU A 166 -18.63 7.16 -16.42
N LEU A 167 -18.64 6.70 -17.67
CA LEU A 167 -18.13 5.38 -18.05
C LEU A 167 -16.62 5.25 -17.79
N ASN A 168 -15.85 6.27 -18.18
CA ASN A 168 -14.42 6.31 -17.96
C ASN A 168 -14.07 6.45 -16.46
N GLY A 169 -14.80 7.29 -15.73
CA GLY A 169 -14.60 7.55 -14.31
C GLY A 169 -15.17 6.48 -13.35
N ALA A 170 -16.04 5.59 -13.83
CA ALA A 170 -16.73 4.60 -13.00
C ALA A 170 -15.81 3.74 -12.11
N PRO A 171 -14.65 3.23 -12.58
CA PRO A 171 -13.76 2.45 -11.72
C PRO A 171 -13.24 3.25 -10.52
N TYR A 172 -12.89 4.53 -10.69
CA TYR A 172 -12.41 5.36 -9.58
C TYR A 172 -13.53 5.78 -8.66
N LEU A 173 -14.71 6.05 -9.20
CA LEU A 173 -15.89 6.34 -8.40
C LEU A 173 -16.20 5.16 -7.46
N CYS A 174 -16.19 3.93 -7.99
CA CYS A 174 -16.35 2.72 -7.18
C CYS A 174 -15.20 2.53 -6.20
N SER A 175 -13.95 2.78 -6.63
CA SER A 175 -12.77 2.66 -5.78
C SER A 175 -12.87 3.59 -4.55
N ALA A 176 -13.26 4.84 -4.76
CA ALA A 176 -13.35 5.85 -3.71
C ALA A 176 -14.50 5.59 -2.74
N LEU A 177 -15.68 5.20 -3.26
CA LEU A 177 -16.88 5.00 -2.45
C LEU A 177 -16.90 3.65 -1.72
N ILE A 178 -16.45 2.59 -2.38
CA ILE A 178 -16.61 1.21 -1.88
C ILE A 178 -15.24 0.55 -1.71
N GLY A 179 -14.41 0.56 -2.76
CA GLY A 179 -13.15 -0.19 -2.80
C GLY A 179 -12.25 0.07 -1.59
N CYS A 180 -11.91 1.33 -1.33
CA CYS A 180 -11.02 1.73 -0.23
C CYS A 180 -11.58 1.37 1.16
N TRP A 181 -12.90 1.45 1.35
CA TRP A 181 -13.54 1.15 2.64
C TRP A 181 -13.62 -0.36 2.89
N THR A 182 -13.84 -1.14 1.83
CA THR A 182 -13.89 -2.60 1.92
C THR A 182 -12.53 -3.25 2.11
N THR A 183 -11.43 -2.56 1.81
CA THR A 183 -10.07 -3.04 2.09
C THR A 183 -9.85 -3.47 3.55
N ALA A 184 -10.35 -2.69 4.50
CA ALA A 184 -10.12 -2.93 5.93
C ALA A 184 -10.76 -4.25 6.43
N PRO A 185 -12.07 -4.51 6.21
CA PRO A 185 -12.66 -5.80 6.57
C PRO A 185 -12.09 -6.96 5.76
N LEU A 186 -11.81 -6.76 4.47
CA LEU A 186 -11.27 -7.82 3.62
C LEU A 186 -9.89 -8.30 4.09
N ASN A 187 -9.01 -7.37 4.44
CA ASN A 187 -7.70 -7.68 5.03
C ASN A 187 -7.80 -8.30 6.44
N ARG A 188 -8.81 -7.90 7.23
CA ARG A 188 -9.03 -8.49 8.55
C ARG A 188 -9.42 -9.95 8.43
N TRP A 189 -10.34 -10.29 7.54
CA TRP A 189 -10.88 -11.66 7.42
C TRP A 189 -10.03 -12.59 6.57
N PHE A 190 -9.55 -12.15 5.41
CA PHE A 190 -8.87 -13.01 4.43
C PHE A 190 -7.34 -12.87 4.43
N GLY A 191 -6.77 -11.99 5.24
CA GLY A 191 -5.34 -11.68 5.19
C GLY A 191 -4.95 -10.80 4.01
N ARG A 192 -3.66 -10.46 3.91
CA ARG A 192 -3.16 -9.63 2.81
C ARG A 192 -3.13 -10.45 1.52
N ARG A 193 -2.66 -11.69 1.59
CA ARG A 193 -2.61 -12.62 0.45
C ARG A 193 -4.00 -12.91 -0.11
N GLY A 194 -4.97 -13.21 0.76
CA GLY A 194 -6.34 -13.50 0.33
C GLY A 194 -7.02 -12.29 -0.28
N CYS A 195 -6.81 -11.08 0.27
CA CYS A 195 -7.32 -9.84 -0.30
C CYS A 195 -6.75 -9.57 -1.70
N ILE A 196 -5.44 -9.77 -1.91
CA ILE A 196 -4.80 -9.62 -3.22
C ILE A 196 -5.36 -10.65 -4.21
N PHE A 197 -5.51 -11.92 -3.80
CA PHE A 197 -6.08 -12.97 -4.65
C PHE A 197 -7.49 -12.64 -5.13
N ILE A 198 -8.41 -12.33 -4.19
CA ILE A 198 -9.80 -12.02 -4.50
C ILE A 198 -9.88 -10.80 -5.42
N SER A 199 -9.10 -9.75 -5.13
CA SER A 199 -9.09 -8.54 -5.94
C SER A 199 -8.58 -8.82 -7.36
N CYS A 200 -7.46 -9.52 -7.52
CA CYS A 200 -6.94 -9.87 -8.84
C CYS A 200 -7.88 -10.79 -9.62
N PHE A 201 -8.59 -11.72 -8.94
CA PHE A 201 -9.58 -12.58 -9.59
C PHE A 201 -10.78 -11.77 -10.09
N ILE A 202 -11.27 -10.82 -9.29
CA ILE A 202 -12.34 -9.91 -9.70
C ILE A 202 -11.87 -9.01 -10.86
N SER A 203 -10.62 -8.50 -10.84
CA SER A 203 -10.05 -7.76 -11.97
C SER A 203 -10.01 -8.61 -13.24
N PHE A 204 -9.51 -9.85 -13.16
CA PHE A 204 -9.46 -10.79 -14.28
C PHE A 204 -10.86 -11.05 -14.86
N ALA A 205 -11.83 -11.39 -14.02
CA ALA A 205 -13.21 -11.63 -14.45
C ALA A 205 -13.85 -10.36 -15.04
N SER A 206 -13.59 -9.19 -14.45
CA SER A 206 -14.08 -7.91 -14.94
C SER A 206 -13.52 -7.57 -16.31
N SER A 207 -12.23 -7.85 -16.59
CA SER A 207 -11.63 -7.64 -17.91
C SER A 207 -12.29 -8.51 -18.99
N PHE A 208 -12.57 -9.78 -18.70
CA PHE A 208 -13.34 -10.64 -19.61
C PHE A 208 -14.78 -10.14 -19.80
N TRP A 209 -15.43 -9.70 -18.72
CA TRP A 209 -16.77 -9.16 -18.79
C TRP A 209 -16.83 -7.87 -19.63
N MET A 210 -15.85 -6.96 -19.46
CA MET A 210 -15.73 -5.76 -20.29
C MET A 210 -15.58 -6.12 -21.78
N ALA A 211 -14.75 -7.12 -22.10
CA ALA A 211 -14.58 -7.60 -23.47
C ALA A 211 -15.85 -8.25 -24.06
N ALA A 212 -16.69 -8.85 -23.22
CA ALA A 212 -17.97 -9.46 -23.61
C ALA A 212 -19.18 -8.50 -23.55
N ALA A 213 -18.98 -7.21 -23.25
CA ALA A 213 -20.09 -6.28 -23.08
C ALA A 213 -20.82 -6.00 -24.41
N HIS A 214 -22.15 -6.08 -24.41
CA HIS A 214 -23.02 -5.79 -25.57
C HIS A 214 -23.83 -4.49 -25.43
N THR A 215 -23.89 -3.92 -24.22
CA THR A 215 -24.58 -2.65 -23.95
C THR A 215 -23.68 -1.78 -23.08
N TRP A 216 -23.86 -0.47 -23.16
CA TRP A 216 -23.07 0.48 -22.36
C TRP A 216 -23.32 0.32 -20.85
N TRP A 217 -24.53 -0.07 -20.43
CA TRP A 217 -24.84 -0.40 -19.03
C TRP A 217 -24.07 -1.63 -18.54
N ASN A 218 -23.95 -2.65 -19.38
CA ASN A 218 -23.18 -3.85 -19.06
C ASN A 218 -21.68 -3.51 -18.92
N LEU A 219 -21.16 -2.67 -19.82
CA LEU A 219 -19.80 -2.15 -19.74
C LEU A 219 -19.59 -1.31 -18.48
N LEU A 220 -20.54 -0.44 -18.12
CA LEU A 220 -20.49 0.38 -16.91
C LEU A 220 -20.42 -0.50 -15.65
N LEU A 221 -21.24 -1.55 -15.57
CA LEU A 221 -21.25 -2.45 -14.42
C LEU A 221 -19.93 -3.24 -14.30
N ALA A 222 -19.40 -3.75 -15.43
CA ALA A 222 -18.11 -4.42 -15.45
C ALA A 222 -16.96 -3.47 -15.01
N ARG A 223 -17.01 -2.20 -15.42
CA ARG A 223 -16.05 -1.17 -14.99
C ARG A 223 -16.19 -0.79 -13.52
N PHE A 224 -17.41 -0.78 -13.00
CA PHE A 224 -17.67 -0.57 -11.58
C PHE A 224 -17.06 -1.71 -10.75
N LEU A 225 -17.27 -2.96 -11.18
CA LEU A 225 -16.69 -4.14 -10.54
C LEU A 225 -15.15 -4.14 -10.61
N LEU A 226 -14.56 -3.71 -11.74
CA LEU A 226 -13.12 -3.51 -11.86
C LEU A 226 -12.62 -2.49 -10.82
N GLY A 227 -13.36 -1.39 -10.62
CA GLY A 227 -13.03 -0.37 -9.63
C GLY A 227 -12.96 -0.91 -8.21
N PHE A 228 -13.91 -1.78 -7.82
CA PHE A 228 -13.88 -2.46 -6.53
C PHE A 228 -12.57 -3.23 -6.32
N ALA A 229 -12.16 -4.00 -7.33
CA ALA A 229 -10.92 -4.78 -7.29
C ALA A 229 -9.66 -3.90 -7.26
N VAL A 230 -9.60 -2.87 -8.11
CA VAL A 230 -8.44 -1.97 -8.20
C VAL A 230 -8.23 -1.23 -6.88
N GLY A 231 -9.29 -0.72 -6.24
CA GLY A 231 -9.19 -0.02 -4.96
C GLY A 231 -8.71 -0.92 -3.80
N ALA A 232 -9.25 -2.14 -3.71
CA ALA A 232 -8.84 -3.10 -2.68
C ALA A 232 -7.37 -3.55 -2.84
N LYS A 233 -6.96 -3.80 -4.08
CA LYS A 233 -5.58 -4.18 -4.42
C LYS A 233 -4.59 -3.02 -4.23
N SER A 234 -4.91 -1.81 -4.71
CA SER A 234 -3.98 -0.66 -4.68
C SER A 234 -3.62 -0.22 -3.26
N THR A 235 -4.50 -0.48 -2.30
CA THR A 235 -4.27 -0.18 -0.87
C THR A 235 -3.56 -1.32 -0.15
N THR A 236 -3.83 -2.58 -0.53
CA THR A 236 -3.28 -3.76 0.16
C THR A 236 -1.87 -4.11 -0.28
N THR A 237 -1.57 -4.04 -1.58
CA THR A 237 -0.28 -4.52 -2.10
C THR A 237 0.92 -3.70 -1.64
N PRO A 238 0.90 -2.35 -1.63
CA PRO A 238 2.03 -1.57 -1.09
C PRO A 238 2.25 -1.83 0.40
N VAL A 239 1.17 -1.98 1.17
CA VAL A 239 1.23 -2.30 2.61
C VAL A 239 1.83 -3.68 2.83
N TYR A 240 1.41 -4.67 2.04
CA TYR A 240 1.97 -6.01 2.08
C TYR A 240 3.47 -6.04 1.73
N GLY A 241 3.87 -5.33 0.68
CA GLY A 241 5.28 -5.15 0.33
C GLY A 241 6.09 -4.47 1.45
N ALA A 242 5.50 -3.47 2.11
CA ALA A 242 6.14 -2.76 3.23
C ALA A 242 6.27 -3.63 4.49
N GLU A 243 5.25 -4.45 4.81
CA GLU A 243 5.24 -5.36 5.97
C GLU A 243 6.23 -6.53 5.80
N CYS A 244 6.39 -7.05 4.58
CA CYS A 244 7.30 -8.15 4.30
C CYS A 244 8.77 -7.71 4.15
N SER A 245 9.00 -6.47 3.70
CA SER A 245 10.34 -5.97 3.38
C SER A 245 11.18 -5.58 4.61
N PRO A 246 12.51 -5.80 4.56
CA PRO A 246 13.44 -5.32 5.57
C PRO A 246 13.50 -3.79 5.54
N ALA A 247 13.76 -3.16 6.69
CA ALA A 247 13.73 -1.71 6.83
C ALA A 247 14.65 -0.97 5.83
N ILE A 248 15.79 -1.56 5.46
CA ILE A 248 16.80 -0.95 4.58
C ILE A 248 16.29 -0.75 3.15
N ILE A 249 15.53 -1.70 2.59
CA ILE A 249 15.04 -1.66 1.20
C ILE A 249 13.56 -1.33 1.09
N ARG A 250 12.85 -1.23 2.21
CA ARG A 250 11.40 -0.95 2.27
C ARG A 250 11.02 0.30 1.48
N GLY A 251 11.72 1.40 1.68
CA GLY A 251 11.46 2.67 0.97
C GLY A 251 11.60 2.52 -0.54
N ALA A 252 12.68 1.86 -1.00
CA ALA A 252 12.91 1.60 -2.42
C ALA A 252 11.81 0.71 -3.04
N LEU A 253 11.34 -0.31 -2.31
CA LEU A 253 10.27 -1.19 -2.79
C LEU A 253 8.92 -0.49 -2.90
N VAL A 254 8.59 0.40 -1.95
CA VAL A 254 7.38 1.24 -2.05
C VAL A 254 7.50 2.19 -3.25
N MET A 255 8.68 2.76 -3.48
CA MET A 255 8.94 3.64 -4.63
C MET A 255 8.84 2.93 -5.98
N MET A 256 9.25 1.66 -6.06
CA MET A 256 9.13 0.85 -7.27
C MET A 256 7.67 0.67 -7.73
N TRP A 257 6.68 0.82 -6.84
CA TRP A 257 5.26 0.75 -7.21
C TRP A 257 4.91 1.68 -8.38
N GLN A 258 5.36 2.93 -8.31
CA GLN A 258 5.06 3.92 -9.35
C GLN A 258 5.75 3.59 -10.67
N MET A 259 7.00 3.12 -10.62
CA MET A 259 7.76 2.71 -11.80
C MET A 259 7.06 1.56 -12.54
N TRP A 260 6.56 0.55 -11.81
CA TRP A 260 5.82 -0.56 -12.39
C TRP A 260 4.41 -0.17 -12.86
N THR A 261 3.79 0.82 -12.24
CA THR A 261 2.55 1.43 -12.75
C THR A 261 2.81 2.11 -14.10
N ALA A 262 3.91 2.87 -14.23
CA ALA A 262 4.30 3.48 -15.50
C ALA A 262 4.63 2.43 -16.59
N PHE A 263 5.24 1.30 -16.20
CA PHE A 263 5.42 0.16 -17.11
C PHE A 263 4.09 -0.43 -17.57
N GLY A 264 3.10 -0.56 -16.66
CA GLY A 264 1.75 -0.99 -17.00
C GLY A 264 1.05 -0.04 -17.98
N ILE A 265 1.18 1.27 -17.76
CA ILE A 265 0.68 2.32 -18.68
C ILE A 265 1.25 2.10 -20.09
N MET A 266 2.57 1.89 -20.20
CA MET A 266 3.23 1.58 -21.47
C MET A 266 2.67 0.30 -22.11
N LEU A 267 2.51 -0.79 -21.35
CA LEU A 267 1.93 -2.03 -21.86
C LEU A 267 0.50 -1.87 -22.38
N GLY A 268 -0.33 -1.07 -21.71
CA GLY A 268 -1.70 -0.80 -22.19
C GLY A 268 -1.74 0.01 -23.48
N TYR A 269 -0.79 0.94 -23.68
CA TYR A 269 -0.63 1.60 -24.99
C TYR A 269 -0.10 0.64 -26.06
N ILE A 270 0.84 -0.24 -25.73
CA ILE A 270 1.32 -1.29 -26.66
C ILE A 270 0.15 -2.17 -27.09
N ALA A 271 -0.68 -2.62 -26.15
CA ALA A 271 -1.89 -3.39 -26.46
C ALA A 271 -2.86 -2.60 -27.34
N SER A 272 -3.05 -1.31 -27.08
CA SER A 272 -3.91 -0.44 -27.87
C SER A 272 -3.42 -0.28 -29.31
N VAL A 273 -2.11 -0.21 -29.55
CA VAL A 273 -1.52 -0.16 -30.90
C VAL A 273 -1.53 -1.55 -31.55
N ALA A 274 -1.26 -2.62 -30.81
CA ALA A 274 -1.23 -3.97 -31.36
C ALA A 274 -2.60 -4.45 -31.86
N PHE A 275 -3.68 -4.07 -31.16
CA PHE A 275 -5.05 -4.50 -31.48
C PHE A 275 -5.85 -3.46 -32.29
N MET A 276 -5.23 -2.37 -32.76
CA MET A 276 -5.96 -1.30 -33.46
C MET A 276 -6.53 -1.70 -34.82
N ASP A 277 -5.82 -2.58 -35.55
CA ASP A 277 -6.15 -2.98 -36.92
C ASP A 277 -6.80 -4.38 -37.00
N VAL A 278 -7.07 -5.02 -35.85
CA VAL A 278 -7.54 -6.42 -35.75
C VAL A 278 -9.07 -6.53 -35.90
N THR A 279 -9.54 -6.32 -37.12
CA THR A 279 -10.97 -6.43 -37.41
C THR A 279 -11.39 -7.88 -37.68
N HIS A 280 -12.52 -8.30 -37.11
CA HIS A 280 -13.12 -9.61 -37.39
C HIS A 280 -14.46 -9.42 -38.12
N PRO A 281 -14.71 -10.13 -39.24
CA PRO A 281 -15.90 -9.92 -40.07
C PRO A 281 -17.21 -10.23 -39.36
N THR A 282 -17.19 -11.09 -38.33
CA THR A 282 -18.41 -11.56 -37.63
C THR A 282 -18.68 -10.83 -36.30
N ILE A 283 -17.72 -10.09 -35.74
CA ILE A 283 -17.85 -9.50 -34.40
C ILE A 283 -17.56 -7.99 -34.49
N PRO A 284 -18.58 -7.12 -34.36
CA PRO A 284 -18.37 -5.68 -34.38
C PRO A 284 -17.53 -5.26 -33.16
N GLY A 285 -16.57 -4.38 -33.39
CA GLY A 285 -15.71 -3.86 -32.34
C GLY A 285 -14.71 -4.85 -31.75
N PHE A 286 -14.32 -5.89 -32.48
CA PHE A 286 -13.34 -6.88 -32.00
C PHE A 286 -12.03 -6.25 -31.46
N ASN A 287 -11.56 -5.17 -32.10
CA ASN A 287 -10.42 -4.34 -31.66
C ASN A 287 -10.50 -3.95 -30.17
N TRP A 288 -11.55 -3.23 -29.76
CA TRP A 288 -11.64 -2.68 -28.41
C TRP A 288 -11.93 -3.76 -27.36
N ARG A 289 -12.62 -4.84 -27.77
CA ARG A 289 -12.84 -6.01 -26.94
C ARG A 289 -11.51 -6.69 -26.61
N LEU A 290 -10.62 -6.83 -27.59
CA LEU A 290 -9.26 -7.35 -27.37
C LEU A 290 -8.40 -6.40 -26.54
N MET A 291 -8.50 -5.08 -26.75
CA MET A 291 -7.79 -4.10 -25.94
C MET A 291 -8.16 -4.23 -24.45
N LEU A 292 -9.45 -4.23 -24.11
CA LEU A 292 -9.91 -4.41 -22.72
C LEU A 292 -9.67 -5.84 -22.20
N GLY A 293 -9.81 -6.85 -23.05
CA GLY A 293 -9.54 -8.25 -22.69
C GLY A 293 -8.06 -8.51 -22.40
N SER A 294 -7.15 -7.80 -23.08
CA SER A 294 -5.71 -7.94 -22.85
C SER A 294 -5.29 -7.58 -21.42
N THR A 295 -6.05 -6.72 -20.73
CA THR A 295 -5.77 -6.36 -19.34
C THR A 295 -6.03 -7.50 -18.35
N ALA A 296 -6.65 -8.60 -18.78
CA ALA A 296 -6.79 -9.82 -18.00
C ALA A 296 -5.45 -10.59 -17.85
N ILE A 297 -4.46 -10.33 -18.70
CA ILE A 297 -3.19 -11.08 -18.69
C ILE A 297 -2.39 -10.84 -17.40
N PRO A 298 -2.05 -9.60 -16.99
CA PRO A 298 -1.31 -9.38 -15.75
C PRO A 298 -2.02 -9.88 -14.47
N PRO A 299 -3.33 -9.65 -14.23
CA PRO A 299 -3.98 -10.11 -13.00
C PRO A 299 -4.06 -11.63 -12.92
N PHE A 300 -4.12 -12.33 -14.06
CA PHE A 300 -4.03 -13.80 -14.09
C PHE A 300 -2.70 -14.31 -13.51
N PHE A 301 -1.57 -13.74 -13.96
CA PHE A 301 -0.26 -14.11 -13.43
C PHE A 301 -0.14 -13.80 -11.94
N VAL A 302 -0.63 -12.63 -11.50
CA VAL A 302 -0.63 -12.26 -10.07
C VAL A 302 -1.48 -13.23 -9.24
N CYS A 303 -2.67 -13.62 -9.74
CA CYS A 303 -3.53 -14.61 -9.10
C CYS A 303 -2.82 -15.95 -8.88
N MET A 304 -2.10 -16.44 -9.89
CA MET A 304 -1.32 -17.67 -9.76
C MET A 304 -0.14 -17.52 -8.80
N GLN A 305 0.56 -16.38 -8.88
CA GLN A 305 1.75 -16.11 -8.08
C GLN A 305 1.45 -15.99 -6.58
N VAL A 306 0.31 -15.39 -6.22
CA VAL A 306 -0.05 -15.12 -4.82
C VAL A 306 -0.15 -16.38 -3.97
N TYR A 307 -0.43 -17.55 -4.58
CA TYR A 307 -0.53 -18.82 -3.86
C TYR A 307 0.81 -19.32 -3.31
N PHE A 308 1.91 -18.94 -3.94
CA PHE A 308 3.25 -19.36 -3.53
C PHE A 308 3.91 -18.39 -2.56
N CYS A 309 3.38 -17.17 -2.42
CA CYS A 309 3.88 -16.19 -1.46
C CYS A 309 3.42 -16.51 -0.01
N PRO A 310 4.29 -16.34 0.99
CA PRO A 310 3.90 -16.41 2.40
C PRO A 310 3.03 -15.19 2.76
N GLU A 311 2.07 -15.38 3.66
CA GLU A 311 1.26 -14.26 4.19
C GLU A 311 2.11 -13.28 5.03
N SER A 312 1.61 -12.05 5.23
CA SER A 312 2.31 -11.02 5.99
C SER A 312 2.65 -11.47 7.43
N PRO A 313 3.93 -11.39 7.85
CA PRO A 313 4.32 -11.70 9.23
C PRO A 313 3.58 -10.84 10.27
N ARG A 314 3.37 -9.55 9.96
CA ARG A 314 2.65 -8.62 10.84
C ARG A 314 1.20 -9.04 11.03
N TRP A 315 0.54 -9.50 9.97
CA TRP A 315 -0.83 -10.00 10.04
C TRP A 315 -0.95 -11.24 10.93
N TYR A 316 0.01 -12.18 10.83
CA TYR A 316 0.05 -13.34 11.72
C TYR A 316 0.22 -12.95 13.20
N MET A 317 1.11 -12.00 13.51
CA MET A 317 1.32 -11.51 14.87
C MET A 317 0.08 -10.81 15.44
N MET A 318 -0.63 -10.00 14.63
CA MET A 318 -1.91 -9.39 15.04
C MET A 318 -3.01 -10.42 15.36
N ARG A 319 -2.89 -11.66 14.86
CA ARG A 319 -3.79 -12.78 15.14
C ARG A 319 -3.25 -13.72 16.22
N ASN A 320 -2.22 -13.32 16.96
CA ASN A 320 -1.52 -14.14 17.95
C ASN A 320 -0.91 -15.45 17.39
N ARG A 321 -0.66 -15.54 16.08
CA ARG A 321 -0.05 -16.72 15.42
C ARG A 321 1.46 -16.54 15.20
N TYR A 322 2.23 -16.53 16.28
CA TYR A 322 3.67 -16.21 16.25
C TYR A 322 4.53 -17.27 15.56
N GLN A 323 4.20 -18.56 15.70
CA GLN A 323 4.95 -19.64 15.03
C GLN A 323 4.85 -19.56 13.50
N ASP A 324 3.67 -19.20 12.98
CA ASP A 324 3.49 -19.00 11.53
C ASP A 324 4.16 -17.73 11.04
N ALA A 325 4.17 -16.67 11.87
CA ALA A 325 4.93 -15.45 11.59
C ALA A 325 6.43 -15.73 11.47
N TYR A 326 7.00 -16.54 12.37
CA TYR A 326 8.41 -16.95 12.30
C TYR A 326 8.69 -17.77 11.04
N LYS A 327 7.87 -18.78 10.73
CA LYS A 327 7.99 -19.57 9.49
C LYS A 327 7.93 -18.70 8.23
N ALA A 328 7.07 -17.68 8.21
CA ALA A 328 7.01 -16.72 7.12
C ALA A 328 8.28 -15.86 7.02
N LEU A 329 8.78 -15.36 8.16
CA LEU A 329 10.02 -14.57 8.22
C LEU A 329 11.25 -15.39 7.79
N CYS A 330 11.37 -16.66 8.17
CA CYS A 330 12.46 -17.53 7.74
C CYS A 330 12.50 -17.75 6.23
N LYS A 331 11.35 -17.63 5.53
CA LYS A 331 11.32 -17.66 4.06
C LYS A 331 11.71 -16.32 3.43
N LEU A 332 11.45 -15.22 4.13
CA LEU A 332 11.68 -13.85 3.67
C LEU A 332 13.06 -13.31 4.05
N ARG A 333 13.76 -13.94 4.99
CA ARG A 333 15.10 -13.55 5.45
C ARG A 333 16.13 -14.61 5.10
N PRO A 334 17.38 -14.23 4.84
CA PRO A 334 18.43 -15.17 4.47
C PRO A 334 18.90 -16.05 5.63
N SER A 335 18.61 -15.69 6.89
CA SER A 335 18.99 -16.46 8.07
C SER A 335 17.87 -16.50 9.12
N SER A 336 17.78 -17.61 9.86
CA SER A 336 16.86 -17.81 10.99
C SER A 336 17.10 -16.78 12.10
N PHE A 337 18.36 -16.44 12.35
CA PHE A 337 18.76 -15.39 13.28
C PHE A 337 18.15 -14.02 12.95
N GLN A 338 18.22 -13.60 11.68
CA GLN A 338 17.62 -12.34 11.23
C GLN A 338 16.09 -12.37 11.29
N ALA A 339 15.49 -13.55 11.05
CA ALA A 339 14.05 -13.74 11.21
C ALA A 339 13.62 -13.61 12.68
N ALA A 340 14.39 -14.16 13.64
CA ALA A 340 14.13 -14.05 15.07
C ALA A 340 14.26 -12.59 15.56
N ARG A 341 15.32 -11.89 15.16
CA ARG A 341 15.51 -10.45 15.40
C ARG A 341 14.31 -9.64 14.93
N ASP A 342 13.93 -9.81 13.66
CA ASP A 342 12.82 -9.06 13.06
C ASP A 342 11.47 -9.43 13.69
N LEU A 343 11.26 -10.68 14.09
CA LEU A 343 10.06 -11.12 14.79
C LEU A 343 9.88 -10.38 16.12
N TYR A 344 10.92 -10.35 16.95
CA TYR A 344 10.88 -9.69 18.24
C TYR A 344 10.75 -8.15 18.11
N TYR A 345 11.45 -7.56 17.13
CA TYR A 345 11.31 -6.13 16.85
C TYR A 345 9.88 -5.76 16.38
N ILE A 346 9.26 -6.57 15.53
CA ILE A 346 7.88 -6.31 15.10
C ILE A 346 6.90 -6.53 16.26
N HIS A 347 7.12 -7.52 17.13
CA HIS A 347 6.30 -7.75 18.31
C HIS A 347 6.30 -6.54 19.26
N THR A 348 7.48 -6.07 19.64
CA THR A 348 7.62 -4.90 20.53
C THR A 348 7.05 -3.64 19.89
N ALA A 349 7.23 -3.45 18.58
CA ALA A 349 6.59 -2.35 17.85
C ALA A 349 5.05 -2.45 17.86
N LEU A 350 4.47 -3.65 17.74
CA LEU A 350 3.03 -3.88 17.83
C LEU A 350 2.48 -3.63 19.24
N GLN A 351 3.20 -4.04 20.29
CA GLN A 351 2.80 -3.77 21.68
C GLN A 351 2.74 -2.27 21.97
N VAL A 352 3.77 -1.52 21.54
CA VAL A 352 3.78 -0.06 21.66
C VAL A 352 2.62 0.56 20.87
N GLU A 353 2.33 0.06 19.66
CA GLU A 353 1.19 0.52 18.87
C GLU A 353 -0.16 0.24 19.56
N GLU A 354 -0.30 -0.92 20.21
CA GLU A 354 -1.51 -1.31 20.94
C GLU A 354 -1.73 -0.44 22.20
N GLN A 355 -0.68 -0.23 23.00
CA GLN A 355 -0.70 0.68 24.15
C GLN A 355 -1.04 2.12 23.74
N LEU A 356 -0.52 2.57 22.58
CA LEU A 356 -0.85 3.88 22.05
C LEU A 356 -2.29 3.99 21.54
N ARG A 357 -2.92 2.85 21.21
CA ARG A 357 -4.28 2.77 20.66
C ARG A 357 -5.34 2.62 21.76
N GLU A 358 -4.96 2.10 22.92
CA GLU A 358 -5.84 2.03 24.10
C GLU A 358 -6.33 3.44 24.49
N GLY A 359 -7.65 3.62 24.51
CA GLY A 359 -8.32 4.87 24.88
C GLY A 359 -8.38 5.96 23.79
N LYS A 360 -7.79 5.76 22.60
CA LYS A 360 -7.67 6.82 21.57
C LYS A 360 -8.62 6.64 20.39
N GLN A 361 -9.38 7.69 20.08
CA GLN A 361 -10.19 7.77 18.87
C GLN A 361 -9.35 8.30 17.71
N LEU A 362 -8.62 7.41 17.02
CA LEU A 362 -7.70 7.73 15.90
C LEU A 362 -8.27 8.73 14.88
N TRP A 363 -9.55 8.56 14.51
CA TRP A 363 -10.25 9.45 13.58
C TRP A 363 -10.43 10.87 14.15
N ARG A 364 -10.76 10.99 15.45
CA ARG A 364 -10.97 12.28 16.11
C ARG A 364 -9.63 12.99 16.33
N GLU A 365 -8.60 12.24 16.70
CA GLU A 365 -7.23 12.75 16.90
C GLU A 365 -6.56 13.25 15.62
N MET A 366 -6.97 12.74 14.46
CA MET A 366 -6.55 13.27 13.17
C MET A 366 -6.96 14.74 12.98
N PHE A 367 -8.10 15.15 13.54
CA PHE A 367 -8.62 16.51 13.41
C PHE A 367 -8.39 17.39 14.64
N THR A 368 -8.36 16.82 15.85
CA THR A 368 -8.22 17.61 17.08
C THR A 368 -6.78 18.01 17.36
N ILE A 369 -5.79 17.16 17.07
CA ILE A 369 -4.39 17.45 17.37
C ILE A 369 -3.80 18.34 16.27
N PRO A 370 -3.36 19.59 16.56
CA PRO A 370 -2.94 20.54 15.53
C PRO A 370 -1.80 20.04 14.63
N ARG A 371 -0.90 19.21 15.17
CA ARG A 371 0.20 18.61 14.43
C ARG A 371 -0.27 17.50 13.49
N ASN A 372 -1.14 16.62 13.97
CA ASN A 372 -1.72 15.54 13.18
C ASN A 372 -2.58 16.11 12.06
N ARG A 373 -3.35 17.16 12.37
CA ARG A 373 -4.13 17.92 11.40
C ARG A 373 -3.25 18.52 10.30
N ARG A 374 -2.13 19.16 10.64
CA ARG A 374 -1.20 19.71 9.64
C ARG A 374 -0.61 18.62 8.75
N ALA A 375 -0.17 17.50 9.32
CA ALA A 375 0.36 16.37 8.55
C ALA A 375 -0.70 15.77 7.61
N ALA A 376 -1.90 15.48 8.13
CA ALA A 376 -3.01 14.98 7.34
C ALA A 376 -3.44 15.97 6.24
N GLN A 377 -3.48 17.27 6.54
CA GLN A 377 -3.75 18.32 5.56
C GLN A 377 -2.69 18.36 4.47
N SER A 378 -1.40 18.28 4.81
CA SER A 378 -0.31 18.27 3.83
C SER A 378 -0.35 17.01 2.95
N SER A 379 -0.52 15.82 3.53
CA SER A 379 -0.64 14.57 2.76
C SER A 379 -1.87 14.57 1.86
N PHE A 380 -3.02 15.03 2.37
CA PHE A 380 -4.24 15.18 1.57
C PHE A 380 -4.05 16.17 0.43
N PHE A 381 -3.44 17.33 0.69
CA PHE A 381 -3.23 18.36 -0.33
C PHE A 381 -2.27 17.88 -1.42
N VAL A 382 -1.16 17.23 -1.06
CA VAL A 382 -0.21 16.68 -2.04
C VAL A 382 -0.87 15.58 -2.88
N MET A 383 -1.64 14.66 -2.27
CA MET A 383 -2.41 13.66 -3.00
C MET A 383 -3.48 14.27 -3.92
N PHE A 384 -4.14 15.33 -3.48
CA PHE A 384 -5.12 16.04 -4.29
C PHE A 384 -4.47 16.76 -5.47
N MET A 385 -3.32 17.43 -5.25
CA MET A 385 -2.56 18.10 -6.31
C MET A 385 -2.02 17.14 -7.36
N GLN A 386 -1.67 15.91 -6.98
CA GLN A 386 -1.31 14.84 -7.92
C GLN A 386 -2.45 14.52 -8.89
N GLN A 387 -3.70 14.54 -8.43
CA GLN A 387 -4.85 14.33 -9.31
C GLN A 387 -5.14 15.57 -10.14
N PHE A 388 -5.00 16.75 -9.54
CA PHE A 388 -5.31 18.04 -10.16
C PHE A 388 -4.27 18.49 -11.20
N CYS A 389 -3.07 17.91 -11.21
CA CYS A 389 -2.06 18.15 -12.24
C CYS A 389 -2.50 17.67 -13.65
N GLY A 390 -3.60 16.93 -13.75
CA GLY A 390 -4.22 16.55 -15.02
C GLY A 390 -3.60 15.31 -15.68
N VAL A 391 -2.64 14.65 -15.04
CA VAL A 391 -2.00 13.43 -15.60
C VAL A 391 -3.02 12.35 -15.94
N ASN A 392 -4.04 12.14 -15.10
CA ASN A 392 -5.08 11.15 -15.38
C ASN A 392 -5.93 11.54 -16.58
N ALA A 393 -6.21 12.83 -16.78
CA ALA A 393 -6.90 13.28 -17.99
C ALA A 393 -6.06 12.96 -19.24
N ILE A 394 -4.75 13.20 -19.19
CA ILE A 394 -3.86 12.85 -20.31
C ILE A 394 -3.78 11.34 -20.50
N MET A 395 -3.64 10.54 -19.43
CA MET A 395 -3.58 9.07 -19.56
C MET A 395 -4.88 8.46 -20.10
N TYR A 396 -6.03 8.99 -19.69
CA TYR A 396 -7.32 8.50 -20.16
C TYR A 396 -7.70 9.05 -21.52
N TYR A 397 -7.32 10.27 -21.89
CA TYR A 397 -7.81 10.93 -23.11
C TYR A 397 -6.71 11.33 -24.11
N SER A 398 -5.44 10.95 -23.92
CA SER A 398 -4.33 11.24 -24.86
C SER A 398 -4.66 10.95 -26.33
N SER A 399 -5.17 9.75 -26.66
CA SER A 399 -5.56 9.42 -28.04
C SER A 399 -6.62 10.36 -28.59
N SER A 400 -7.64 10.70 -27.79
CA SER A 400 -8.68 11.66 -28.15
C SER A 400 -8.11 13.08 -28.32
N MET A 401 -7.24 13.52 -27.41
CA MET A 401 -6.58 14.83 -27.48
C MET A 401 -5.70 14.96 -28.72
N PHE A 402 -5.00 13.89 -29.13
CA PHE A 402 -4.23 13.87 -30.36
C PHE A 402 -5.12 13.83 -31.61
N ALA A 403 -6.22 13.09 -31.58
CA ALA A 403 -7.21 13.10 -32.66
C ALA A 403 -7.82 14.50 -32.84
N ASP A 404 -8.20 15.17 -31.76
CA ASP A 404 -8.71 16.55 -31.75
C ASP A 404 -7.65 17.56 -32.24
N ALA A 405 -6.36 17.31 -31.97
CA ALA A 405 -5.27 18.12 -32.51
C ALA A 405 -5.11 17.96 -34.04
N GLY A 406 -5.73 16.95 -34.65
CA GLY A 406 -5.71 16.68 -36.09
C GLY A 406 -4.78 15.55 -36.49
N PHE A 407 -4.34 14.69 -35.56
CA PHE A 407 -3.72 13.42 -35.92
C PHE A 407 -4.77 12.47 -36.48
N ASP A 408 -4.39 11.68 -37.49
CA ASP A 408 -5.18 10.49 -37.82
C ASP A 408 -5.21 9.55 -36.61
N ARG A 409 -6.29 8.79 -36.45
CA ARG A 409 -6.51 7.85 -35.34
C ARG A 409 -5.32 6.93 -35.12
N ARG A 410 -4.72 6.45 -36.23
CA ARG A 410 -3.57 5.55 -36.14
C ARG A 410 -2.35 6.24 -35.55
N MET A 411 -2.08 7.46 -36.00
CA MET A 411 -0.99 8.27 -35.48
C MET A 411 -1.25 8.74 -34.04
N ALA A 412 -2.50 9.02 -33.66
CA ALA A 412 -2.87 9.39 -32.31
C ALA A 412 -2.57 8.27 -31.29
N LEU A 413 -2.86 7.01 -31.64
CA LEU A 413 -2.54 5.84 -30.81
C LEU A 413 -1.02 5.63 -30.70
N VAL A 414 -0.28 5.77 -31.80
CA VAL A 414 1.19 5.64 -31.83
C VAL A 414 1.87 6.76 -31.03
N THR A 415 1.42 8.00 -31.16
CA THR A 415 1.90 9.13 -30.35
C THR A 415 1.58 8.93 -28.86
N SER A 416 0.40 8.37 -28.55
CA SER A 416 0.06 8.02 -27.16
C SER A 416 0.95 6.91 -26.59
N LEU A 417 1.37 5.94 -27.42
CA LEU A 417 2.39 4.97 -27.04
C LEU A 417 3.73 5.65 -26.72
N GLY A 418 4.16 6.62 -27.53
CA GLY A 418 5.35 7.42 -27.24
C GLY A 418 5.25 8.11 -25.88
N CYS A 419 4.08 8.68 -25.55
CA CYS A 419 3.80 9.27 -24.24
C CYS A 419 4.00 8.27 -23.08
N GLY A 420 3.50 7.04 -23.23
CA GLY A 420 3.67 5.98 -22.23
C GLY A 420 5.12 5.51 -22.07
N ILE A 421 5.85 5.36 -23.19
CA ILE A 421 7.27 4.98 -23.18
C ILE A 421 8.10 6.06 -22.48
N THR A 422 7.88 7.34 -22.83
CA THR A 422 8.56 8.45 -22.18
C THR A 422 8.27 8.48 -20.68
N ASN A 423 7.01 8.28 -20.28
CA ASN A 423 6.64 8.23 -18.86
C ASN A 423 7.40 7.13 -18.10
N TRP A 424 7.54 5.93 -18.67
CA TRP A 424 8.28 4.84 -18.03
C TRP A 424 9.80 5.06 -18.00
N ILE A 425 10.40 5.52 -19.11
CA ILE A 425 11.84 5.79 -19.18
C ILE A 425 12.24 6.85 -18.14
N PHE A 426 11.47 7.92 -18.03
CA PHE A 426 11.73 8.99 -17.06
C PHE A 426 11.32 8.65 -15.62
N ALA A 427 10.66 7.51 -15.40
CA ALA A 427 10.43 6.98 -14.06
C ALA A 427 11.69 6.30 -13.48
N LEU A 428 12.62 5.82 -14.32
CA LEU A 428 13.83 5.14 -13.86
C LEU A 428 14.78 6.07 -13.07
N PRO A 429 15.11 7.29 -13.57
CA PRO A 429 15.93 8.23 -12.81
C PRO A 429 15.27 8.68 -11.50
N ALA A 430 13.93 8.73 -11.46
CA ALA A 430 13.15 9.17 -10.30
C ALA A 430 13.55 8.48 -8.99
N VAL A 431 13.83 7.17 -9.07
CA VAL A 431 14.20 6.35 -7.92
C VAL A 431 15.50 6.84 -7.29
N TYR A 432 16.45 7.34 -8.08
CA TYR A 432 17.72 7.90 -7.60
C TYR A 432 17.62 9.39 -7.27
N THR A 433 16.83 10.14 -8.04
CA THR A 433 16.68 11.59 -7.87
C THR A 433 15.95 11.96 -6.58
N ILE A 434 14.99 11.15 -6.12
CA ILE A 434 14.20 11.46 -4.92
C ILE A 434 15.04 11.50 -3.64
N ASP A 435 16.03 10.61 -3.52
CA ASP A 435 16.89 10.50 -2.35
C ASP A 435 18.01 11.56 -2.35
N THR A 436 18.36 12.10 -3.53
CA THR A 436 19.47 13.06 -3.70
C THR A 436 19.03 14.52 -3.68
N PHE A 437 17.94 14.87 -4.39
CA PHE A 437 17.45 16.25 -4.50
C PHE A 437 16.48 16.65 -3.38
N GLY A 438 15.95 15.65 -2.67
CA GLY A 438 14.95 15.83 -1.62
C GLY A 438 13.53 16.06 -2.16
N ARG A 439 12.55 15.51 -1.45
CA ARG A 439 11.13 15.45 -1.88
C ARG A 439 10.49 16.80 -2.08
N ARG A 440 10.72 17.75 -1.17
CA ARG A 440 10.12 19.10 -1.24
C ARG A 440 10.62 19.90 -2.45
N ASN A 441 11.92 19.85 -2.71
CA ASN A 441 12.51 20.57 -3.84
C ASN A 441 12.00 19.99 -5.15
N LEU A 442 11.88 18.66 -5.23
CA LEU A 442 11.38 17.99 -6.41
C LEU A 442 9.94 18.40 -6.76
N LEU A 443 9.04 18.49 -5.76
CA LEU A 443 7.68 19.01 -5.98
C LEU A 443 7.68 20.49 -6.42
N LEU A 444 8.45 21.33 -5.72
CA LEU A 444 8.46 22.78 -5.99
C LEU A 444 9.05 23.13 -7.37
N THR A 445 9.92 22.29 -7.92
CA THR A 445 10.46 22.48 -9.28
C THR A 445 9.55 21.88 -10.36
N THR A 446 8.90 20.74 -10.10
CA THR A 446 8.09 20.05 -11.11
C THR A 446 6.75 20.73 -11.34
N PHE A 447 6.07 21.26 -10.31
CA PHE A 447 4.76 21.91 -10.47
C PHE A 447 4.77 23.10 -11.45
N PRO A 448 5.68 24.09 -11.33
CA PRO A 448 5.73 25.21 -12.28
C PRO A 448 6.04 24.75 -13.71
N LEU A 449 6.95 23.79 -13.86
CA LEU A 449 7.32 23.24 -15.17
C LEU A 449 6.15 22.49 -15.83
N MET A 450 5.43 21.66 -15.05
CA MET A 450 4.21 20.99 -15.52
C MET A 450 3.14 22.01 -15.95
N SER A 451 2.94 23.07 -15.16
CA SER A 451 2.03 24.16 -15.51
C SER A 451 2.44 24.85 -16.81
N LEU A 452 3.72 25.12 -17.00
CA LEU A 452 4.23 25.75 -18.22
C LEU A 452 3.98 24.87 -19.45
N PHE A 453 4.24 23.56 -19.36
CA PHE A 453 4.02 22.65 -20.48
C PHE A 453 2.54 22.39 -20.78
N LEU A 454 1.68 22.39 -19.76
CA LEU A 454 0.23 22.36 -19.97
C LEU A 454 -0.28 23.64 -20.63
N LEU A 455 0.19 24.81 -20.21
CA LEU A 455 -0.14 26.08 -20.85
C LEU A 455 0.35 26.10 -22.30
N PHE A 456 1.58 25.65 -22.55
CA PHE A 456 2.12 25.51 -23.91
C PHE A 456 1.26 24.57 -24.77
N THR A 457 0.84 23.43 -24.23
CA THR A 457 -0.07 22.49 -24.92
C THR A 457 -1.41 23.14 -25.22
N GLY A 458 -2.00 23.85 -24.26
CA GLY A 458 -3.26 24.57 -24.43
C GLY A 458 -3.20 25.68 -25.49
N PHE A 459 -2.14 26.49 -25.48
CA PHE A 459 -1.94 27.53 -26.50
C PHE A 459 -1.67 26.95 -27.90
N SER A 460 -1.07 25.77 -27.97
CA SER A 460 -0.80 25.09 -29.25
C SER A 460 -2.08 24.76 -30.01
N PHE A 461 -3.21 24.53 -29.34
CA PHE A 461 -4.50 24.30 -30.01
C PHE A 461 -5.03 25.51 -30.79
N TYR A 462 -4.56 26.73 -30.51
CA TYR A 462 -4.94 27.94 -31.25
C TYR A 462 -4.15 28.13 -32.56
N ILE A 463 -3.14 27.29 -32.82
CA ILE A 463 -2.36 27.37 -34.06
C ILE A 463 -3.25 26.91 -35.23
N PRO A 464 -3.43 27.74 -36.28
CA PRO A 464 -4.28 27.41 -37.42
C PRO A 464 -3.67 26.32 -38.33
N ASP A 465 -2.35 26.23 -38.40
CA ASP A 465 -1.66 25.19 -39.16
C ASP A 465 -1.70 23.83 -38.44
N GLN A 466 -2.27 22.82 -39.11
CA GLN A 466 -2.47 21.48 -38.56
C GLN A 466 -1.14 20.76 -38.27
N THR A 467 -0.12 20.93 -39.11
CA THR A 467 1.18 20.25 -38.93
C THR A 467 1.95 20.84 -37.74
N SER A 468 1.98 22.17 -37.64
CA SER A 468 2.61 22.85 -36.51
C SER A 468 1.85 22.60 -35.20
N ARG A 469 0.50 22.62 -35.23
CA ARG A 469 -0.34 22.32 -34.06
C ARG A 469 -0.08 20.93 -33.50
N THR A 470 -0.13 19.90 -34.35
CA THR A 470 0.05 18.50 -33.94
C THR A 470 1.44 18.26 -33.32
N ALA A 471 2.50 18.81 -33.94
CA ALA A 471 3.85 18.74 -33.41
C ALA A 471 4.02 19.45 -32.06
N CYS A 472 3.46 20.65 -31.91
CA CYS A 472 3.54 21.42 -30.66
C CYS A 472 2.74 20.75 -29.52
N VAL A 473 1.54 20.24 -29.79
CA VAL A 473 0.72 19.51 -28.79
C VAL A 473 1.43 18.24 -28.33
N ALA A 474 1.98 17.44 -29.25
CA ALA A 474 2.76 16.24 -28.89
C ALA A 474 3.98 16.59 -28.04
N THR A 475 4.72 17.63 -28.42
CA THR A 475 5.90 18.10 -27.68
C THR A 475 5.53 18.55 -26.27
N GLY A 476 4.44 19.32 -26.11
CA GLY A 476 3.99 19.78 -24.81
C GLY A 476 3.57 18.65 -23.88
N ILE A 477 2.84 17.66 -24.39
CA ILE A 477 2.44 16.47 -23.62
C ILE A 477 3.66 15.62 -23.24
N TYR A 478 4.63 15.44 -24.13
CA TYR A 478 5.84 14.68 -23.82
C TYR A 478 6.70 15.38 -22.76
N LEU A 479 6.90 16.68 -22.88
CA LEU A 479 7.62 17.47 -21.87
C LEU A 479 6.91 17.44 -20.51
N PHE A 480 5.57 17.48 -20.50
CA PHE A 480 4.81 17.28 -19.28
C PHE A 480 5.10 15.90 -18.64
N MET A 481 5.11 14.81 -19.42
CA MET A 481 5.41 13.48 -18.89
C MET A 481 6.83 13.34 -18.35
N ILE A 482 7.80 13.96 -19.03
CA ILE A 482 9.21 13.97 -18.62
C ILE A 482 9.37 14.61 -17.23
N VAL A 483 8.61 15.66 -16.93
CA VAL A 483 8.66 16.35 -15.64
C VAL A 483 7.78 15.67 -14.59
N TYR A 484 6.61 15.16 -14.99
CA TYR A 484 5.69 14.48 -14.09
C TYR A 484 6.30 13.22 -13.47
N SER A 485 6.92 12.39 -14.31
CA SER A 485 7.39 11.06 -13.93
C SER A 485 8.39 11.05 -12.76
N PRO A 486 9.45 11.89 -12.73
CA PRO A 486 10.39 11.91 -11.63
C PRO A 486 9.85 12.55 -10.35
N GLY A 487 8.91 13.49 -10.45
CA GLY A 487 8.41 14.24 -9.29
C GLY A 487 7.08 13.74 -8.76
N GLU A 488 6.01 14.13 -9.44
CA GLU A 488 4.64 14.01 -8.92
C GLU A 488 4.13 12.57 -8.93
N GLY A 489 4.73 11.68 -9.72
CA GLY A 489 4.43 10.25 -9.66
C GLY A 489 4.76 9.65 -8.29
N PRO A 490 6.04 9.59 -7.88
CA PRO A 490 6.44 8.86 -6.67
C PRO A 490 6.40 9.67 -5.36
N VAL A 491 6.57 10.99 -5.42
CA VAL A 491 6.73 11.81 -4.20
C VAL A 491 5.48 11.85 -3.32
N PRO A 492 4.24 11.97 -3.83
CA PRO A 492 3.05 12.00 -2.99
C PRO A 492 2.93 10.75 -2.09
N PHE A 493 3.17 9.56 -2.65
CA PHE A 493 3.06 8.29 -1.93
C PHE A 493 4.08 8.20 -0.79
N THR A 494 5.34 8.58 -1.06
CA THR A 494 6.38 8.60 -0.04
C THR A 494 6.16 9.67 1.01
N TYR A 495 5.79 10.88 0.58
CA TYR A 495 5.49 11.98 1.49
C TYR A 495 4.37 11.62 2.47
N SER A 496 3.31 10.97 1.98
CA SER A 496 2.20 10.52 2.83
C SER A 496 2.67 9.46 3.82
N ALA A 497 3.42 8.44 3.37
CA ALA A 497 3.93 7.40 4.26
C ALA A 497 4.81 7.97 5.39
N GLU A 498 5.66 8.95 5.10
CA GLU A 498 6.57 9.54 6.08
C GLU A 498 5.93 10.56 7.02
N ALA A 499 4.96 11.33 6.52
CA ALA A 499 4.22 12.29 7.32
C ALA A 499 3.49 11.60 8.49
N PHE A 500 2.93 10.41 8.26
CA PHE A 500 2.25 9.64 9.29
C PHE A 500 3.20 8.87 10.22
N VAL A 501 4.34 8.34 9.74
CA VAL A 501 5.34 7.67 10.60
C VAL A 501 6.02 8.65 11.55
N SER A 502 6.39 9.84 11.05
CA SER A 502 6.98 10.93 11.86
C SER A 502 6.04 11.42 12.97
N GLN A 503 4.75 11.16 12.81
CA GLN A 503 3.69 11.64 13.68
C GLN A 503 3.46 10.73 14.90
N CYS A 504 3.50 9.40 14.72
CA CYS A 504 3.50 8.47 15.86
C CYS A 504 4.64 8.77 16.83
N VAL A 505 5.81 9.12 16.29
CA VAL A 505 7.02 9.42 17.07
C VAL A 505 6.89 10.70 17.91
N SER A 506 6.14 11.71 17.46
CA SER A 506 6.20 13.06 18.05
C SER A 506 4.89 13.61 18.62
N ASN A 507 3.76 12.94 18.41
CA ASN A 507 2.59 13.11 19.30
C ASN A 507 2.88 12.62 20.72
N CYS A 508 3.83 11.70 20.88
CA CYS A 508 4.25 11.19 22.18
C CYS A 508 5.18 12.16 22.93
N GLU A 509 5.97 13.00 22.23
CA GLU A 509 6.78 14.05 22.90
C GLU A 509 5.93 15.09 23.63
N LYS A 510 4.66 15.25 23.24
CA LYS A 510 3.73 16.19 23.87
C LYS A 510 2.75 15.55 24.86
N GLY A 511 2.70 14.22 24.91
CA GLY A 511 1.92 13.47 25.91
C GLY A 511 2.70 13.17 27.20
N SER A 512 3.98 13.55 27.25
CA SER A 512 4.89 13.34 28.39
C SER A 512 5.16 14.62 29.20
N TYR A 513 4.22 15.56 29.23
CA TYR A 513 4.24 16.73 30.10
C TYR A 513 3.00 16.79 30.97
#